data_AF-A0A951RL75-F1
#
_entry.id   AF-A0A951RL75-F1
#
_cell.length_a   1.000
_cell.length_b   1.000
_cell.length_c   1.000
_cell.angle_alpha   90.00
_cell.angle_beta   90.00
_cell.angle_gamma   90.00
#
_symmetry.space_group_name_H-M   'P 1'
#
loop_
_entity.id
_entity.type
_entity.pdbx_description
1 polymer ?
#
loop_
_entity_poly.entity_id
_entity_poly.type
_entity_poly.pdbx_seq_one_letter_code
_entity_poly.pdbx_strand_id
1 'polypeptide(L)'
;MNIIIFRLIIILNSIALLGIFFTQFYWVREAYLLKEEQFDNSVRIALKGVANQMLNYELKMNKRLVNDAVQDTLPVIPDVRNIQKGLLGFKINEELSCMQVGQNYEYAIIDVRDQTFITGNFEKFRKELITSRHQLPMTGFSDSGHMIMSVYFPVERNLIFTRMLYWLILSVVFAVLLILGFFYTVYF
;
A
#
# COMPACT_ATOMS: atom_id res chain seq x y z
N MET A 1 36.46 41.01 -22.65
CA MET A 1 35.45 40.33 -21.81
C MET A 1 35.87 40.48 -20.35
N ASN A 2 34.99 40.97 -19.48
CA ASN A 2 35.38 41.33 -18.12
C ASN A 2 35.44 40.06 -17.25
N ILE A 3 36.63 39.65 -16.82
CA ILE A 3 36.88 38.39 -16.08
C ILE A 3 36.03 38.29 -14.80
N ILE A 4 35.69 39.43 -14.20
CA ILE A 4 34.82 39.52 -13.03
C ILE A 4 33.39 39.06 -13.34
N ILE A 5 32.84 39.46 -14.49
CA ILE A 5 31.49 39.08 -14.93
C ILE A 5 31.44 37.57 -15.21
N PHE A 6 32.48 37.03 -15.84
CA PHE A 6 32.60 35.60 -16.10
C PHE A 6 32.64 34.76 -14.81
N ARG A 7 33.44 35.17 -13.82
CA ARG A 7 33.53 34.50 -12.52
C ARG A 7 32.21 34.56 -11.74
N LEU A 8 31.47 35.66 -11.84
CA LEU A 8 30.16 35.82 -11.20
C LEU A 8 29.12 34.86 -11.80
N ILE A 9 29.07 34.75 -13.13
CA ILE A 9 28.20 33.80 -13.84
C ILE A 9 28.51 32.36 -13.41
N ILE A 10 29.78 32.01 -13.24
CA ILE A 10 30.20 30.66 -12.82
C ILE A 10 29.69 30.32 -11.41
N ILE A 11 29.89 31.23 -10.46
CA ILE A 11 29.45 31.04 -9.08
C ILE A 11 27.92 30.93 -9.04
N LEU A 12 27.22 31.77 -9.79
CA LEU A 12 25.76 31.78 -9.85
C LEU A 12 25.19 30.46 -10.41
N ASN A 13 25.76 29.95 -11.50
CA ASN A 13 25.35 28.67 -12.08
C ASN A 13 25.63 27.49 -11.15
N SER A 14 26.77 27.52 -10.44
CA SER A 14 27.14 26.48 -9.48
C SER A 14 26.14 26.42 -8.31
N ILE A 15 25.73 27.59 -7.80
CA ILE A 15 24.71 27.70 -6.74
C ILE A 15 23.35 27.22 -7.25
N ALA A 16 22.97 27.59 -8.48
CA ALA A 16 21.72 27.16 -9.09
C ALA A 16 21.66 25.62 -9.26
N LEU A 17 22.74 25.00 -9.76
CA LEU A 17 22.84 23.55 -9.91
C LEU A 17 22.74 22.83 -8.56
N LEU A 18 23.42 23.34 -7.52
CA LEU A 18 23.31 22.78 -6.17
C LEU A 18 21.88 22.87 -5.64
N GLY A 19 21.21 24.01 -5.81
CA GLY A 19 19.82 24.19 -5.39
C GLY A 19 18.85 23.20 -6.06
N ILE A 20 19.03 22.97 -7.36
CA ILE A 20 18.24 22.00 -8.12
C ILE A 20 18.51 20.58 -7.62
N PHE A 21 19.78 20.22 -7.39
CA PHE A 21 20.15 18.91 -6.85
C PHE A 21 19.47 18.63 -5.49
N PHE A 22 19.51 19.59 -4.57
CA PHE A 22 18.82 19.46 -3.27
C PHE A 22 17.30 19.31 -3.43
N THR A 23 16.70 20.09 -4.32
CA THR A 23 15.25 20.04 -4.59
C THR A 23 14.84 18.68 -5.15
N GLN A 24 15.61 18.14 -6.11
CA GLN A 24 15.38 16.81 -6.68
C GLN A 24 15.47 15.73 -5.60
N PHE A 25 16.47 15.79 -4.72
CA PHE A 25 16.61 14.84 -3.62
C PHE A 25 15.43 14.90 -2.65
N TYR A 26 15.00 16.10 -2.26
CA TYR A 26 13.85 16.30 -1.38
C TYR A 26 12.57 15.76 -2.01
N TRP A 27 12.29 16.13 -3.26
CA TRP A 27 11.07 15.73 -3.97
C TRP A 27 10.99 14.21 -4.15
N VAL A 28 12.11 13.54 -4.45
CA VAL A 28 12.17 12.07 -4.52
C VAL A 28 11.76 11.44 -3.19
N ARG A 29 12.31 11.93 -2.06
CA ARG A 29 11.98 11.40 -0.73
C ARG A 29 10.49 11.58 -0.44
N GLU A 30 9.97 12.75 -0.76
CA GLU A 30 8.56 13.08 -0.53
C GLU A 30 7.63 12.26 -1.41
N ALA A 31 7.97 12.13 -2.70
CA ALA A 31 7.22 11.29 -3.64
C ALA A 31 7.22 9.82 -3.20
N TYR A 32 8.33 9.33 -2.63
CA TYR A 32 8.39 7.97 -2.07
C TYR A 32 7.45 7.82 -0.88
N LEU A 33 7.52 8.72 0.10
CA LEU A 33 6.65 8.71 1.29
C LEU A 33 5.18 8.81 0.90
N LEU A 34 4.85 9.73 -0.01
CA LEU A 34 3.49 9.89 -0.52
C LEU A 34 3.00 8.62 -1.22
N LYS A 35 3.87 7.94 -1.98
CA LYS A 35 3.49 6.71 -2.68
C LYS A 35 3.29 5.55 -1.72
N GLU A 36 4.11 5.46 -0.67
CA GLU A 36 3.92 4.49 0.43
C GLU A 36 2.61 4.75 1.18
N GLU A 37 2.28 6.01 1.47
CA GLU A 37 1.02 6.37 2.14
C GLU A 37 -0.20 6.07 1.27
N GLN A 38 -0.15 6.41 -0.03
CA GLN A 38 -1.19 6.06 -0.99
C GLN A 38 -1.42 4.55 -1.04
N PHE A 39 -0.33 3.79 -1.06
CA PHE A 39 -0.38 2.35 -1.06
C PHE A 39 -1.10 1.80 0.18
N ASP A 40 -0.66 2.21 1.37
CA ASP A 40 -1.24 1.78 2.65
C ASP A 40 -2.73 2.17 2.74
N ASN A 41 -3.09 3.37 2.27
CA ASN A 41 -4.46 3.84 2.21
C ASN A 41 -5.32 3.02 1.26
N SER A 42 -4.80 2.71 0.06
CA SER A 42 -5.49 1.88 -0.93
C SER A 42 -5.78 0.48 -0.40
N VAL A 43 -4.79 -0.18 0.23
CA VAL A 43 -4.97 -1.47 0.88
C VAL A 43 -6.05 -1.38 1.96
N ARG A 44 -5.95 -0.38 2.85
CA ARG A 44 -6.92 -0.23 3.94
C ARG A 44 -8.34 -0.02 3.43
N ILE A 45 -8.53 0.76 2.37
CA ILE A 45 -9.84 0.98 1.74
C ILE A 45 -10.35 -0.31 1.11
N ALA A 46 -9.51 -1.05 0.36
CA ALA A 46 -9.87 -2.33 -0.23
C ALA A 46 -10.32 -3.34 0.85
N LEU A 47 -9.54 -3.51 1.93
CA LEU A 47 -9.90 -4.42 3.01
C LEU A 47 -11.20 -4.03 3.70
N LYS A 48 -11.46 -2.72 3.86
CA LYS A 48 -12.77 -2.24 4.37
C LYS A 48 -13.90 -2.56 3.41
N GLY A 49 -13.68 -2.44 2.10
CA GLY A 49 -14.60 -2.87 1.05
C GLY A 49 -14.96 -4.34 1.21
N VAL A 50 -13.95 -5.22 1.27
CA VAL A 50 -14.13 -6.66 1.50
C VAL A 50 -14.93 -6.95 2.76
N ALA A 51 -14.52 -6.38 3.90
CA ALA A 51 -15.20 -6.59 5.18
C ALA A 51 -16.67 -6.17 5.12
N ASN A 52 -16.96 -5.01 4.54
CA ASN A 52 -18.32 -4.49 4.40
C ASN A 52 -19.15 -5.33 3.42
N GLN A 53 -18.58 -5.79 2.31
CA GLN A 53 -19.27 -6.69 1.39
C GLN A 53 -19.64 -8.02 2.05
N MET A 54 -18.74 -8.59 2.86
CA MET A 54 -18.98 -9.81 3.62
C MET A 54 -20.09 -9.62 4.64
N LEU A 55 -20.02 -8.53 5.40
CA LEU A 55 -21.03 -8.18 6.39
C LEU A 55 -22.41 -8.07 5.74
N ASN A 56 -22.51 -7.35 4.62
CA ASN A 56 -23.77 -7.15 3.91
C ASN A 56 -24.31 -8.44 3.28
N TYR A 57 -23.44 -9.35 2.82
CA TYR A 57 -23.84 -10.65 2.29
C TYR A 57 -24.52 -11.49 3.38
N GLU A 58 -23.89 -11.61 4.54
CA GLU A 58 -24.42 -12.38 5.67
C GLU A 58 -25.71 -11.75 6.24
N LEU A 59 -25.75 -10.41 6.40
CA LEU A 59 -26.96 -9.71 6.84
C LEU A 59 -28.13 -9.93 5.87
N LYS A 60 -27.88 -9.92 4.55
CA LYS A 60 -28.92 -10.16 3.54
C LYS A 60 -29.39 -11.62 3.54
N MET A 61 -28.47 -12.56 3.72
CA MET A 61 -28.80 -13.99 3.82
C MET A 61 -29.65 -14.26 5.07
N ASN A 62 -29.22 -13.78 6.23
CA ASN A 62 -29.96 -13.92 7.47
C ASN A 62 -31.33 -13.27 7.42
N LYS A 63 -31.45 -12.06 6.83
CA LYS A 63 -32.76 -11.41 6.63
C LYS A 63 -33.71 -12.24 5.77
N ARG A 64 -33.21 -12.94 4.75
CA ARG A 64 -34.05 -13.83 3.92
C ARG A 64 -34.56 -15.01 4.75
N LEU A 65 -33.69 -15.64 5.53
CA LEU A 65 -34.05 -16.79 6.38
C LEU A 65 -35.04 -16.40 7.50
N VAL A 66 -34.87 -15.21 8.10
CA VAL A 66 -35.75 -14.71 9.18
C VAL A 66 -37.10 -14.22 8.65
N ASN A 67 -37.15 -13.60 7.47
CA ASN A 67 -38.42 -13.19 6.87
C ASN A 67 -39.34 -14.39 6.53
N ASP A 68 -38.76 -15.57 6.29
CA ASP A 68 -39.50 -16.82 6.08
C ASP A 68 -39.86 -17.51 7.42
N ALA A 69 -39.30 -17.08 8.56
CA ALA A 69 -39.50 -17.69 9.87
C ALA A 69 -39.61 -16.62 10.99
N VAL A 70 -40.82 -16.09 11.18
CA VAL A 70 -41.33 -15.32 12.35
C VAL A 70 -40.52 -14.07 12.77
N GLN A 71 -41.25 -12.95 12.90
CA GLN A 71 -40.77 -11.57 12.89
C GLN A 71 -40.10 -11.05 14.19
N ASP A 72 -39.81 -11.89 15.19
CA ASP A 72 -39.39 -11.45 16.54
C ASP A 72 -38.03 -12.02 17.00
N THR A 73 -37.02 -12.08 16.14
CA THR A 73 -35.66 -12.47 16.56
C THR A 73 -34.68 -11.29 16.58
N LEU A 74 -33.88 -11.25 17.65
CA LEU A 74 -32.73 -10.35 17.88
C LEU A 74 -31.88 -10.19 16.60
N PRO A 75 -31.20 -9.04 16.41
CA PRO A 75 -30.34 -8.84 15.25
C PRO A 75 -29.31 -9.98 15.15
N VAL A 76 -29.45 -10.83 14.13
CA VAL A 76 -28.53 -11.94 13.88
C VAL A 76 -27.17 -11.35 13.53
N ILE A 77 -26.22 -11.46 14.45
CA ILE A 77 -24.88 -10.95 14.24
C ILE A 77 -24.12 -11.98 13.39
N PRO A 78 -23.58 -11.58 12.23
CA PRO A 78 -22.95 -12.52 11.30
C PRO A 78 -21.63 -13.10 11.85
N ASP A 79 -21.35 -14.36 11.51
CA ASP A 79 -20.15 -15.09 11.94
C ASP A 79 -19.17 -15.26 10.77
N VAL A 80 -17.95 -14.77 10.95
CA VAL A 80 -16.86 -14.86 9.96
C VAL A 80 -16.47 -16.32 9.68
N ARG A 81 -16.67 -17.24 10.63
CA ARG A 81 -16.28 -18.66 10.50
C ARG A 81 -17.10 -19.41 9.44
N ASN A 82 -18.31 -18.94 9.15
CA ASN A 82 -19.19 -19.53 8.13
C ASN A 82 -18.87 -19.04 6.70
N ILE A 83 -17.96 -18.08 6.55
CA ILE A 83 -17.59 -17.56 5.24
C ILE A 83 -16.80 -18.61 4.46
N GLN A 84 -17.31 -19.03 3.30
CA GLN A 84 -16.59 -19.93 2.41
C GLN A 84 -15.22 -19.37 2.04
N LYS A 85 -14.17 -20.20 2.23
CA LYS A 85 -12.77 -19.83 1.95
C LYS A 85 -12.56 -19.29 0.53
N GLY A 86 -13.29 -19.83 -0.45
CA GLY A 86 -13.23 -19.40 -1.86
C GLY A 86 -13.81 -18.00 -2.12
N LEU A 87 -14.83 -17.59 -1.37
CA LEU A 87 -15.47 -16.29 -1.57
C LEU A 87 -14.59 -15.13 -1.07
N LEU A 88 -13.82 -15.36 0.00
CA LEU A 88 -12.90 -14.38 0.56
C LEU A 88 -11.77 -14.03 -0.40
N GLY A 89 -11.13 -15.04 -1.00
CA GLY A 89 -10.05 -14.81 -1.95
C GLY A 89 -10.50 -14.05 -3.19
N PHE A 90 -11.65 -14.41 -3.75
CA PHE A 90 -12.23 -13.70 -4.90
C PHE A 90 -12.50 -12.22 -4.58
N LYS A 91 -13.13 -11.93 -3.43
CA LYS A 91 -13.46 -10.55 -3.02
C LYS A 91 -12.22 -9.71 -2.72
N ILE A 92 -11.23 -10.27 -2.05
CA ILE A 92 -9.95 -9.57 -1.81
C ILE A 92 -9.29 -9.26 -3.15
N ASN A 93 -9.29 -10.22 -4.08
CA ASN A 93 -8.68 -9.99 -5.39
C ASN A 93 -9.39 -8.90 -6.19
N GLU A 94 -10.72 -8.91 -6.19
CA GLU A 94 -11.54 -7.89 -6.83
C GLU A 94 -11.25 -6.49 -6.27
N GLU A 95 -11.31 -6.33 -4.95
CA GLU A 95 -11.11 -5.03 -4.28
C GLU A 95 -9.67 -4.52 -4.40
N LEU A 96 -8.65 -5.40 -4.24
CA LEU A 96 -7.25 -5.00 -4.40
C LEU A 96 -6.91 -4.67 -5.86
N SER A 97 -7.47 -5.40 -6.82
CA SER A 97 -7.29 -5.12 -8.25
C SER A 97 -7.92 -3.78 -8.65
N CYS A 98 -9.11 -3.47 -8.14
CA CYS A 98 -9.76 -2.18 -8.35
C CYS A 98 -8.91 -1.01 -7.84
N MET A 99 -8.21 -1.21 -6.72
CA MET A 99 -7.33 -0.21 -6.13
C MET A 99 -5.91 -0.19 -6.72
N GLN A 100 -5.65 -1.01 -7.76
CA GLN A 100 -4.35 -1.17 -8.41
C GLN A 100 -3.22 -1.53 -7.44
N VAL A 101 -3.58 -2.24 -6.37
CA VAL A 101 -2.66 -2.82 -5.40
C VAL A 101 -2.06 -4.10 -6.02
N GLY A 102 -0.80 -4.41 -5.73
CA GLY A 102 -0.08 -5.50 -6.40
C GLY A 102 -0.81 -6.85 -6.30
N GLN A 103 -0.67 -7.68 -7.34
CA GLN A 103 -1.31 -9.00 -7.45
C GLN A 103 -0.63 -10.10 -6.60
N ASN A 104 0.58 -9.83 -6.10
CA ASN A 104 1.37 -10.79 -5.32
C ASN A 104 1.22 -10.48 -3.82
N TYR A 105 0.09 -10.93 -3.26
CA TYR A 105 -0.23 -10.76 -1.86
C TYR A 105 -0.67 -12.08 -1.25
N GLU A 106 -0.51 -12.16 0.06
CA GLU A 106 -0.94 -13.29 0.87
C GLU A 106 -1.89 -12.74 1.92
N TYR A 107 -2.93 -13.49 2.29
CA TYR A 107 -3.95 -12.99 3.19
C TYR A 107 -4.40 -14.05 4.17
N ALA A 108 -4.84 -13.61 5.34
CA ALA A 108 -5.45 -14.48 6.33
C ALA A 108 -6.42 -13.72 7.25
N ILE A 109 -7.42 -14.44 7.75
CA ILE A 109 -8.19 -14.02 8.91
C ILE A 109 -7.64 -14.76 10.12
N ILE A 110 -7.22 -14.00 11.12
CA ILE A 110 -6.54 -14.49 12.33
C ILE A 110 -7.46 -14.19 13.52
N ASP A 111 -7.73 -15.20 14.37
CA ASP A 111 -8.25 -14.97 15.71
C ASP A 111 -7.08 -14.68 16.65
N VAL A 112 -7.03 -13.45 17.16
CA VAL A 112 -5.96 -12.93 18.02
C VAL A 112 -5.95 -13.62 19.39
N ARG A 113 -7.08 -14.15 19.88
CA ARG A 113 -7.13 -14.86 21.17
C ARG A 113 -6.41 -16.19 21.10
N ASP A 114 -6.76 -16.99 20.10
CA ASP A 114 -6.28 -18.37 19.98
C ASP A 114 -5.04 -18.47 19.06
N GLN A 115 -4.62 -17.36 18.45
CA GLN A 115 -3.61 -17.30 17.39
C GLN A 115 -3.88 -18.30 16.25
N THR A 116 -5.16 -18.54 15.96
CA THR A 116 -5.59 -19.48 14.94
C THR A 116 -5.85 -18.77 13.62
N PHE A 117 -5.50 -19.46 12.53
CA PHE A 117 -5.76 -18.99 11.18
C PHE A 117 -7.07 -19.62 10.71
N ILE A 118 -8.10 -18.81 10.56
CA ILE A 118 -9.45 -19.27 10.21
C ILE A 118 -9.50 -19.60 8.72
N THR A 119 -9.00 -18.68 7.89
CA THR A 119 -9.08 -18.78 6.43
C THR A 119 -8.02 -17.92 5.76
N GLY A 120 -7.62 -18.28 4.54
CA GLY A 120 -6.64 -17.54 3.73
C GLY A 120 -5.49 -18.40 3.22
N ASN A 121 -4.57 -17.76 2.50
CA ASN A 121 -3.37 -18.38 1.96
C ASN A 121 -2.16 -18.05 2.86
N PHE A 122 -2.05 -18.74 3.98
CA PHE A 122 -1.06 -18.45 5.03
C PHE A 122 0.06 -19.49 5.15
N GLU A 123 0.03 -20.56 4.37
CA GLU A 123 0.97 -21.68 4.53
C GLU A 123 2.44 -21.26 4.40
N LYS A 124 2.72 -20.29 3.53
CA LYS A 124 4.09 -19.82 3.25
C LYS A 124 4.53 -18.66 4.14
N PHE A 125 3.61 -17.83 4.62
CA PHE A 125 3.91 -16.53 5.24
C PHE A 125 3.20 -16.31 6.57
N ARG A 126 3.14 -17.36 7.39
CA ARG A 126 2.39 -17.36 8.66
C ARG A 126 2.87 -16.28 9.63
N LYS A 127 4.18 -16.12 9.78
CA LYS A 127 4.77 -15.16 10.73
C LYS A 127 4.58 -13.73 10.24
N GLU A 128 4.81 -13.54 8.95
CA GLU A 128 4.75 -12.27 8.25
C GLU A 128 3.33 -11.70 8.26
N LEU A 129 2.32 -12.57 8.13
CA LEU A 129 0.91 -12.19 8.27
C LEU A 129 0.55 -11.71 9.67
N ILE A 130 1.10 -12.32 10.74
CA ILE A 130 0.86 -11.87 12.11
C ILE A 130 1.50 -10.50 12.36
N THR A 131 2.67 -10.26 11.79
CA THR A 131 3.42 -9.00 11.94
C THR A 131 3.14 -7.97 10.86
N SER A 132 2.22 -8.25 9.93
CA SER A 132 1.98 -7.36 8.79
C SER A 132 1.51 -5.98 9.26
N ARG A 133 1.92 -4.93 8.54
CA ARG A 133 1.41 -3.57 8.77
C ARG A 133 -0.03 -3.42 8.29
N HIS A 134 -0.46 -4.25 7.34
CA HIS A 134 -1.75 -4.14 6.68
C HIS A 134 -2.78 -5.04 7.36
N GLN A 135 -3.23 -4.60 8.52
CA GLN A 135 -4.22 -5.29 9.34
C GLN A 135 -5.49 -4.47 9.46
N LEU A 136 -6.63 -5.16 9.40
CA LEU A 136 -7.94 -4.58 9.60
C LEU A 136 -8.75 -5.43 10.57
N PRO A 137 -9.17 -4.87 11.73
CA PRO A 137 -10.13 -5.53 12.61
C PRO A 137 -11.45 -5.76 11.87
N MET A 138 -12.02 -6.96 12.02
CA MET A 138 -13.31 -7.32 11.44
C MET A 138 -14.45 -6.82 12.32
N THR A 139 -14.69 -5.50 12.31
CA THR A 139 -15.79 -4.88 13.07
C THR A 139 -17.15 -5.20 12.45
N GLY A 140 -18.18 -5.42 13.28
CA GLY A 140 -19.55 -5.72 12.84
C GLY A 140 -19.93 -7.21 12.77
N PHE A 141 -18.98 -8.11 13.00
CA PHE A 141 -19.25 -9.55 13.17
C PHE A 141 -19.40 -9.92 14.65
N SER A 142 -19.96 -11.10 14.92
CA SER A 142 -20.31 -11.59 16.27
C SER A 142 -19.10 -11.73 17.21
N ASP A 143 -17.89 -11.76 16.63
CA ASP A 143 -16.60 -11.90 17.32
C ASP A 143 -15.63 -10.74 17.01
N SER A 144 -16.20 -9.55 16.79
CA SER A 144 -15.52 -8.34 16.27
C SER A 144 -14.38 -7.75 17.12
N GLY A 145 -14.13 -8.30 18.31
CA GLY A 145 -13.03 -7.88 19.18
C GLY A 145 -11.71 -8.60 18.94
N HIS A 146 -11.73 -9.75 18.27
CA HIS A 146 -10.57 -10.65 18.21
C HIS A 146 -10.23 -11.17 16.82
N MET A 147 -11.05 -10.91 15.80
CA MET A 147 -10.75 -11.29 14.43
C MET A 147 -10.10 -10.14 13.65
N ILE A 148 -8.91 -10.40 13.12
CA ILE A 148 -8.17 -9.47 12.27
C ILE A 148 -7.98 -10.08 10.89
N MET A 149 -8.36 -9.33 9.86
CA MET A 149 -7.94 -9.61 8.50
C MET A 149 -6.55 -8.99 8.30
N SER A 150 -5.59 -9.84 7.94
CA SER A 150 -4.22 -9.44 7.65
C SER A 150 -3.90 -9.76 6.19
N VAL A 151 -3.23 -8.83 5.53
CA VAL A 151 -2.65 -9.03 4.20
C VAL A 151 -1.17 -8.72 4.26
N TYR A 152 -0.35 -9.54 3.61
CA TYR A 152 1.09 -9.39 3.53
C TYR A 152 1.53 -9.32 2.07
N PHE A 153 2.38 -8.35 1.78
CA PHE A 153 2.89 -8.10 0.43
C PHE A 153 4.40 -8.33 0.38
N PRO A 154 4.86 -9.51 -0.05
CA PRO A 154 6.28 -9.84 -0.05
C PRO A 154 7.14 -8.97 -1.00
N VAL A 155 6.56 -8.42 -2.08
CA VAL A 155 7.33 -7.82 -3.19
C VAL A 155 7.26 -6.28 -3.24
N GLU A 156 6.32 -5.65 -2.54
CA GLU A 156 5.95 -4.26 -2.82
C GLU A 156 6.97 -3.19 -2.39
N ARG A 157 7.78 -3.46 -1.36
CA ARG A 157 8.86 -2.54 -0.95
C ARG A 157 9.88 -2.30 -2.07
N ASN A 158 10.15 -3.31 -2.90
CA ASN A 158 11.08 -3.18 -4.02
C ASN A 158 10.39 -2.67 -5.29
N LEU A 159 9.11 -2.98 -5.50
CA LEU A 159 8.37 -2.58 -6.71
C LEU A 159 8.17 -1.07 -6.84
N ILE A 160 7.80 -0.39 -5.75
CA ILE A 160 7.65 1.07 -5.71
C ILE A 160 9.02 1.74 -5.91
N PHE A 161 10.05 1.21 -5.23
CA PHE A 161 11.40 1.73 -5.28
C PHE A 161 12.02 1.60 -6.68
N THR A 162 11.95 0.44 -7.32
CA THR A 162 12.60 0.19 -8.62
C THR A 162 12.07 1.10 -9.72
N ARG A 163 10.76 1.38 -9.77
CA ARG A 163 10.17 2.25 -10.80
C ARG A 163 10.57 3.72 -10.63
N MET A 164 10.68 4.19 -9.39
CA MET A 164 11.12 5.57 -9.10
C MET A 164 12.63 5.74 -9.22
N LEU A 165 13.40 4.68 -8.94
CA LEU A 165 14.86 4.70 -8.98
C LEU A 165 15.42 4.92 -10.38
N TYR A 166 14.78 4.39 -11.43
CA TYR A 166 15.21 4.65 -12.81
C TYR A 166 15.20 6.16 -13.15
N TRP A 167 14.13 6.86 -12.76
CA TRP A 167 14.01 8.31 -12.97
C TRP A 167 15.03 9.10 -12.12
N LEU A 168 15.32 8.63 -10.90
CA LEU A 168 16.34 9.21 -10.03
C LEU A 168 17.75 9.07 -10.64
N ILE A 169 18.12 7.86 -11.05
CA ILE A 169 19.42 7.58 -11.68
C ILE A 169 19.59 8.44 -12.93
N LEU A 170 18.55 8.52 -13.77
CA LEU A 170 18.57 9.35 -14.97
C LEU A 170 18.82 10.84 -14.65
N SER A 171 18.16 11.38 -13.63
CA SER A 171 18.37 12.76 -13.17
C SER A 171 19.78 13.00 -12.65
N VAL A 172 20.33 12.07 -11.86
CA VAL A 172 21.70 12.18 -11.32
C VAL A 172 22.73 12.12 -12.44
N VAL A 173 22.57 11.23 -13.41
CA VAL A 173 23.43 11.17 -14.60
C VAL A 173 23.38 12.49 -15.38
N PHE A 174 22.18 13.05 -15.60
CA PHE A 174 22.02 14.34 -16.26
C PHE A 174 22.69 15.48 -15.49
N ALA A 175 22.54 15.53 -14.17
CA ALA A 175 23.21 16.52 -13.31
C ALA A 175 24.74 16.41 -13.39
N VAL A 176 25.28 15.19 -13.39
CA VAL A 176 26.72 14.95 -13.56
C VAL A 176 27.20 15.41 -14.94
N LEU A 177 26.45 15.14 -16.00
CA LEU A 177 26.78 15.61 -17.35
C LEU A 177 26.81 17.14 -17.43
N LEU A 178 25.87 17.83 -16.78
CA LEU A 178 25.88 19.30 -16.71
C LEU A 178 27.10 19.84 -15.95
N ILE A 179 27.45 19.22 -14.82
CA ILE A 179 28.63 19.60 -14.04
C ILE A 179 29.91 19.39 -14.88
N LEU A 180 30.03 18.27 -15.59
CA LEU A 180 31.16 17.99 -16.47
C LEU A 180 31.23 18.95 -17.66
N GLY A 181 30.10 19.25 -18.31
CA GLY A 181 30.04 20.22 -19.40
C GLY A 181 30.42 21.63 -18.96
N PHE A 182 30.01 22.01 -17.76
CA PHE A 182 30.43 23.27 -17.15
C PHE A 182 31.93 23.30 -16.85
N PHE A 183 32.45 22.23 -16.23
CA PHE A 183 33.89 22.10 -15.99
C PHE A 183 34.70 22.18 -17.29
N TYR A 184 34.26 21.48 -18.34
CA TYR A 184 34.87 21.53 -19.66
C TYR A 184 34.88 22.95 -20.23
N THR A 185 33.74 23.66 -20.20
CA THR A 185 33.63 25.03 -20.70
C THR A 185 34.48 26.04 -19.92
N VAL A 186 34.75 25.77 -18.64
CA VAL A 186 35.60 26.65 -17.81
C VAL A 186 37.08 26.40 -18.06
N TYR A 187 37.47 25.14 -18.30
CA TYR A 187 38.86 24.76 -18.47
C TYR A 187 39.35 24.88 -19.92
N PHE A 188 38.45 24.81 -20.90
CA PHE A 188 38.74 24.83 -22.34
C PHE A 188 37.90 25.91 -23.04
#